data_AF-A0A9E0RUX7-F1
#
_entry.id   AF-A0A9E0RUX7-F1
#
_cell.length_a   1.000
_cell.length_b   1.000
_cell.length_c   1.000
_cell.angle_alpha   90.00
_cell.angle_beta   90.00
_cell.angle_gamma   90.00
#
_symmetry.space_group_name_H-M   'P 1'
#
loop_
_entity.id
_entity.type
_entity.pdbx_description
1 polymer ?
#
loop_
_entity_poly.entity_id
_entity_poly.type
_entity_poly.pdbx_seq_one_letter_code
_entity_poly.pdbx_strand_id
1 'polypeptide(L)' 'MKPAQRRLIASLVLVAFLALWIWGAATIGSHLTNAPKWLSLIYFIVAGIGWALPLRPLFKWMNAGGD' A
#
# COMPACT_ATOMS: atom_id res chain seq x y z
N MET A 1 8.29 1.66 -23.51
CA MET A 1 7.42 2.74 -22.98
C MET A 1 8.30 3.93 -22.64
N LYS A 2 7.89 5.15 -22.97
CA LYS A 2 8.63 6.36 -22.58
C LYS A 2 8.72 6.43 -21.04
N PRO A 3 9.86 6.85 -20.46
CA PRO A 3 10.02 6.94 -19.00
C PRO A 3 8.94 7.78 -18.31
N ALA A 4 8.44 8.84 -18.97
CA ALA A 4 7.32 9.65 -18.49
C ALA A 4 6.00 8.84 -18.34
N GLN A 5 5.74 7.91 -19.26
CA GLN A 5 4.51 7.09 -19.26
C GLN A 5 4.57 6.01 -18.17
N ARG A 6 5.75 5.44 -17.90
CA ARG A 6 5.96 4.52 -16.76
C ARG A 6 5.73 5.22 -15.42
N ARG A 7 6.17 6.47 -15.29
CA ARG A 7 5.93 7.31 -14.10
C ARG A 7 4.45 7.58 -13.86
N LEU A 8 3.70 7.96 -14.90
CA LEU A 8 2.24 8.19 -14.77
C LEU A 8 1.49 6.93 -14.34
N ILE A 9 1.80 5.79 -14.96
CA ILE A 9 1.17 4.50 -14.62
C ILE A 9 1.53 4.11 -13.18
N ALA A 10 2.80 4.22 -12.79
CA ALA A 10 3.24 3.90 -11.43
C ALA A 10 2.51 4.77 -10.39
N SER A 11 2.36 6.07 -10.64
CA SER A 11 1.61 6.97 -9.76
C SER A 11 0.13 6.59 -9.66
N LEU A 12 -0.52 6.26 -10.77
CA LEU A 12 -1.92 5.81 -10.80
C LEU A 12 -2.11 4.50 -10.02
N VAL A 13 -1.24 3.52 -10.25
CA VAL A 13 -1.24 2.23 -9.54
C VAL A 13 -1.02 2.44 -8.05
N LEU A 14 -0.07 3.32 -7.67
CA LEU A 14 0.19 3.66 -6.28
C LEU A 14 -1.04 4.24 -5.58
N VAL A 15 -1.71 5.21 -6.21
CA VAL A 15 -2.90 5.86 -5.63
C VAL A 15 -4.06 4.86 -5.52
N ALA A 16 -4.31 4.08 -6.57
CA ALA A 16 -5.36 3.05 -6.54
C ALA A 16 -5.09 1.99 -5.46
N PHE A 17 -3.85 1.54 -5.34
CA PHE A 17 -3.42 0.61 -4.30
C PHE A 17 -3.61 1.19 -2.90
N LEU A 18 -3.19 2.43 -2.66
CA LEU A 18 -3.36 3.10 -1.37
C LEU A 18 -4.84 3.27 -1.02
N ALA A 19 -5.69 3.62 -1.99
CA ALA A 19 -7.12 3.73 -1.76
C ALA A 19 -7.73 2.38 -1.33
N LEU A 20 -7.38 1.29 -2.02
CA LEU A 20 -7.82 -0.06 -1.64
C LEU A 20 -7.26 -0.48 -0.28
N TRP A 21 -6.00 -0.17 0.02
CA TRP A 21 -5.38 -0.47 1.30
C TRP A 21 -6.07 0.25 2.45
N ILE A 22 -6.30 1.56 2.31
CA ILE A 22 -6.99 2.38 3.32
C ILE A 22 -8.41 1.88 3.53
N TRP A 23 -9.12 1.57 2.44
CA TRP A 23 -10.47 1.04 2.53
C TRP A 23 -10.50 -0.30 3.27
N GLY A 24 -9.67 -1.26 2.89
CA GLY A 24 -9.58 -2.56 3.55
C GLY A 24 -9.17 -2.44 5.02
N ALA A 25 -8.19 -1.57 5.31
CA ALA A 25 -7.79 -1.24 6.68
C ALA A 25 -8.97 -0.65 7.47
N ALA A 26 -9.65 0.38 6.97
CA ALA A 26 -10.79 0.98 7.66
C ALA A 26 -11.91 -0.05 7.94
N THR A 27 -12.21 -0.92 6.97
CA THR A 27 -13.19 -1.99 7.14
C THR A 27 -12.75 -2.96 8.25
N ILE A 28 -11.53 -3.50 8.19
CA ILE A 28 -11.01 -4.44 9.21
C ILE A 28 -10.94 -3.75 10.58
N GLY A 29 -10.49 -2.50 10.63
CA GLY A 29 -10.42 -1.65 11.81
C GLY A 29 -11.76 -1.50 12.52
N SER A 30 -12.86 -1.39 11.78
CA SER A 30 -14.20 -1.30 12.37
C SER A 30 -14.62 -2.58 13.11
N HIS A 31 -14.17 -3.75 12.64
CA HIS A 31 -14.42 -5.04 13.29
C HIS A 31 -13.53 -5.29 14.51
N LEU A 32 -12.38 -4.62 14.61
CA LEU A 32 -11.45 -4.74 15.75
C LEU A 32 -11.99 -4.14 17.06
N THR A 33 -13.07 -3.37 17.02
CA THR A 33 -13.70 -2.78 18.22
C THR A 33 -14.17 -3.83 19.23
N ASN A 34 -14.51 -5.04 18.76
CA ASN A 34 -14.94 -6.17 19.61
C ASN A 34 -13.80 -7.13 19.96
N ALA A 35 -12.58 -6.87 19.49
CA ALA A 35 -11.43 -7.76 19.64
C ALA A 35 -10.57 -7.40 20.87
N PRO A 36 -9.69 -8.30 21.33
CA PRO A 36 -8.75 -8.01 22.40
C PRO A 36 -7.82 -6.84 22.05
N LYS A 37 -7.58 -5.92 23.01
CA LYS A 37 -6.75 -4.70 22.79
C LYS A 37 -5.35 -4.98 22.22
N TRP A 38 -4.76 -6.12 22.54
CA TRP A 38 -3.46 -6.54 22.00
C TRP A 38 -3.49 -6.76 20.48
N LEU A 39 -4.64 -7.19 19.93
CA LEU A 39 -4.80 -7.38 18.49
C LEU A 39 -4.83 -6.05 17.75
N SER A 40 -5.39 -5.00 18.35
CA SER A 40 -5.37 -3.64 17.81
C SER A 40 -3.93 -3.14 17.63
N LEU A 41 -3.02 -3.45 18.56
CA LEU A 41 -1.61 -3.07 18.45
C LEU A 41 -0.93 -3.73 17.24
N ILE A 42 -1.09 -5.05 17.09
CA ILE A 42 -0.55 -5.79 15.93
C ILE A 42 -1.16 -5.24 14.63
N TYR A 43 -2.47 -5.02 14.63
CA TYR A 43 -3.18 -4.47 13.49
C TYR A 43 -2.62 -3.10 13.09
N PHE A 44 -2.39 -2.17 14.02
CA PHE A 44 -1.82 -0.87 13.70
C PHE A 44 -0.40 -0.94 13.14
N ILE A 45 0.42 -1.86 13.64
CA ILE A 45 1.77 -2.10 13.10
C ILE A 45 1.70 -2.59 11.66
N VAL A 46 0.85 -3.59 11.40
CA VAL A 46 0.70 -4.19 10.07
C VAL A 46 0.03 -3.21 9.10
N ALA A 47 -1.04 -2.53 9.50
CA ALA A 47 -1.72 -1.54 8.68
C ALA A 47 -0.83 -0.32 8.38
N GLY A 48 0.01 0.08 9.35
CA GLY A 48 0.89 1.24 9.25
C GLY A 48 2.19 1.01 8.47
N ILE A 49 2.73 -0.20 8.46
CA ILE A 49 4.02 -0.52 7.80
C ILE A 49 3.84 -1.47 6.61
N GLY A 50 2.83 -2.34 6.65
CA GLY A 50 2.61 -3.40 5.66
C GLY A 50 2.36 -2.90 4.24
N TRP A 51 1.79 -1.70 4.08
CA TRP A 51 1.55 -1.11 2.75
C TRP A 51 2.84 -0.76 2.00
N ALA A 52 3.96 -0.56 2.69
CA ALA A 52 5.22 -0.18 2.05
C ALA A 52 5.90 -1.35 1.31
N LEU A 53 5.64 -2.60 1.74
CA LEU A 53 6.19 -3.82 1.11
C LEU A 53 5.81 -3.95 -0.38
N PRO A 54 4.53 -3.89 -0.76
CA PRO A 54 4.11 -4.02 -2.17
C PRO A 54 4.56 -2.85 -3.06
N LEU A 55 5.01 -1.72 -2.51
CA LEU A 55 5.47 -0.58 -3.30
C LEU A 55 6.91 -0.74 -3.81
N ARG A 56 7.75 -1.51 -3.12
CA ARG A 56 9.14 -1.78 -3.54
C ARG A 56 9.28 -2.29 -4.98
N PRO A 57 8.55 -3.32 -5.43
CA PRO A 57 8.65 -3.81 -6.80
C PRO A 57 8.14 -2.78 -7.83
N LEU A 58 7.11 -1.99 -7.49
CA LEU A 58 6.57 -0.94 -8.35
C LEU A 58 7.62 0.15 -8.62
N PHE A 59 8.32 0.61 -7.57
CA PHE A 59 9.40 1.58 -7.71
C PHE A 59 10.59 1.01 -8.48
N LYS A 60 10.94 -0.27 -8.26
CA LYS A 60 11.98 -0.94 -9.04
C LYS A 60 11.63 -0.97 -10.53
N TRP A 61 10.39 -1.30 -10.89
CA TRP A 61 9.92 -1.32 -12.27
C TRP A 61 9.95 0.06 -12.93
N MET A 62 9.60 1.12 -12.18
CA MET A 62 9.70 2.50 -12.66
C MET A 62 11.15 2.88 -13.02
N ASN A 63 12.12 2.38 -12.26
CA ASN A 63 13.55 2.68 -12.43
C ASN A 63 14.30 1.72 -13.36
N ALA A 64 13.77 0.52 -13.63
CA ALA A 64 14.43 -0.55 -14.40
C ALA A 64 14.49 -0.33 -15.93
N GLY A 65 14.68 0.91 -16.37
CA GLY A 65 14.95 1.19 -17.78
C GLY A 65 15.67 2.51 -17.99
N GLY A 66 16.56 2.84 -17.06
CA GLY A 66 17.50 3.96 -17.15
C GLY A 66 18.92 3.51 -17.51
N ASP A 67 19.07 2.32 -18.09
CA ASP A 67 20.34 1.67 -18.42
C ASP A 67 20.48 1.58 -19.95
#